data_AF-A0A6I1W0Q4-F1
#
_entry.id   AF-A0A6I1W0Q4-F1
#
_cell.length_a   1.000
_cell.length_b   1.000
_cell.length_c   1.000
_cell.angle_alpha   90.00
_cell.angle_beta   90.00
_cell.angle_gamma   90.00
#
_symmetry.space_group_name_H-M   'P 1'
#
loop_
_entity.id
_entity.type
_entity.pdbx_description
1 polymer ?
#
loop_
_entity_poly.entity_id
_entity_poly.type
_entity_poly.pdbx_seq_one_letter_code
_entity_poly.pdbx_strand_id
1 'polypeptide(L)'
;MRRLLTGCLVTLLLLCNTLILFGPLMLFALLKLISPGRLRDYNSWAVMWIAETWSEIDKRIFALCLPTRWDIRGADNLSRTTSYLVISNHQSWVDIPALMQGLNRRTPFFKFFLKKELIWVPFLGLAW
;
A
#
# COMPACT_ATOMS: atom_id res chain seq x y z
N MET A 1 -18.43 -15.09 18.27
CA MET A 1 -18.99 -13.99 17.47
C MET A 1 -18.08 -12.76 17.34
N ARG A 2 -17.54 -12.17 18.43
CA ARG A 2 -16.74 -10.93 18.36
C ARG A 2 -15.62 -10.94 17.31
N ARG A 3 -14.80 -12.00 17.26
CA ARG A 3 -13.69 -12.12 16.28
C ARG A 3 -14.17 -12.15 14.82
N LEU A 4 -15.30 -12.81 14.57
CA LEU A 4 -15.89 -12.90 13.23
C LEU A 4 -16.42 -11.54 12.78
N LEU A 5 -17.12 -10.82 13.67
CA LEU A 5 -17.58 -9.45 13.39
C LEU A 5 -16.42 -8.50 13.13
N THR A 6 -15.35 -8.58 13.93
CA THR A 6 -14.11 -7.82 13.69
C THR A 6 -13.50 -8.15 12.34
N GLY A 7 -13.42 -9.43 11.98
CA GLY A 7 -12.92 -9.87 10.67
C GLY A 7 -13.77 -9.31 9.52
N CYS A 8 -15.10 -9.46 9.57
CA CYS A 8 -16.01 -8.91 8.57
C CYS A 8 -15.87 -7.39 8.44
N LEU A 9 -15.78 -6.68 9.57
CA LEU A 9 -15.59 -5.23 9.58
C LEU A 9 -14.27 -4.81 8.95
N VAL A 10 -13.15 -5.44 9.33
CA VAL A 10 -11.83 -5.14 8.76
C VAL A 10 -11.84 -5.39 7.26
N THR A 11 -12.31 -6.56 6.82
CA THR A 11 -12.38 -6.88 5.39
C THR A 11 -13.25 -5.89 4.61
N LEU A 12 -14.40 -5.49 5.16
CA LEU A 12 -15.26 -4.49 4.53
C LEU A 12 -14.56 -3.12 4.41
N LEU A 13 -13.89 -2.66 5.48
CA LEU A 13 -13.18 -1.39 5.47
C LEU A 13 -12.02 -1.39 4.47
N LEU A 14 -11.24 -2.49 4.41
CA LEU A 14 -10.15 -2.66 3.43
C LEU A 14 -10.69 -2.70 1.99
N LEU A 15 -11.81 -3.39 1.76
CA LEU A 15 -12.48 -3.44 0.46
C LEU A 15 -12.95 -2.06 0.04
N CYS A 16 -13.64 -1.32 0.92
CA CYS A 16 -14.08 0.05 0.64
C CYS A 16 -12.89 0.97 0.34
N ASN A 17 -11.82 0.93 1.14
CA ASN A 17 -10.60 1.69 0.91
C ASN A 17 -10.00 1.39 -0.48
N THR A 18 -9.91 0.11 -0.82
CA THR A 18 -9.40 -0.35 -2.12
C THR A 18 -10.26 0.12 -3.28
N LEU A 19 -11.58 -0.06 -3.22
CA LEU A 19 -12.48 0.33 -4.32
C LEU A 19 -12.52 1.85 -4.53
N ILE A 20 -12.51 2.63 -3.44
CA ILE A 20 -12.54 4.09 -3.51
C ILE A 20 -11.25 4.64 -4.13
N LEU A 21 -10.08 4.15 -3.71
CA LEU A 21 -8.80 4.67 -4.18
C LEU A 21 -8.34 4.07 -5.51
N PHE A 22 -8.86 2.90 -5.91
CA PHE A 22 -8.56 2.29 -7.20
C PHE A 22 -8.92 3.21 -8.37
N GLY A 23 -10.11 3.84 -8.35
CA GLY A 23 -10.58 4.70 -9.44
C GLY A 23 -9.63 5.88 -9.74
N PRO A 24 -9.34 6.75 -8.76
CA PRO A 24 -8.36 7.83 -8.91
C PRO A 24 -6.96 7.33 -9.28
N LEU A 25 -6.50 6.22 -8.67
CA LEU A 25 -5.19 5.65 -8.99
C LEU A 25 -5.12 5.27 -10.47
N MET A 26 -6.13 4.57 -10.98
CA MET A 26 -6.19 4.13 -12.37
C MET A 26 -6.30 5.30 -13.34
N LEU A 27 -7.07 6.34 -12.99
CA LEU A 27 -7.15 7.57 -13.77
C LEU A 27 -5.76 8.20 -13.96
N PHE A 28 -5.02 8.42 -12.88
CA PHE A 28 -3.67 9.01 -12.97
C PHE A 28 -2.65 8.07 -13.62
N ALA A 29 -2.79 6.75 -13.47
CA ALA A 29 -1.96 5.76 -14.16
C ALA A 29 -2.16 5.82 -15.69
N LEU A 30 -3.40 5.93 -16.16
CA LEU A 30 -3.71 6.09 -17.59
C LEU A 30 -3.26 7.44 -18.13
N LEU A 31 -3.50 8.54 -17.38
CA LEU A 31 -3.01 9.87 -17.76
C LEU A 31 -1.48 9.91 -17.86
N LYS A 32 -0.78 9.23 -16.94
CA LYS A 32 0.68 9.08 -16.98
C LYS A 32 1.16 8.41 -18.28
N LEU A 33 0.42 7.46 -18.83
CA LEU A 33 0.81 6.72 -20.03
C LEU A 33 0.89 7.64 -21.27
N ILE A 34 -0.01 8.61 -21.37
CA ILE A 34 -0.12 9.52 -22.52
C ILE A 34 0.57 10.88 -22.31
N SER A 35 0.96 11.21 -21.07
CA SER A 35 1.53 12.51 -20.74
C SER A 35 3.05 12.54 -20.96
N PRO A 36 3.60 13.60 -21.60
CA PRO A 36 5.04 13.83 -21.67
C PRO A 36 5.55 14.77 -20.57
N GLY A 37 6.87 14.74 -20.32
CA GLY A 37 7.58 15.70 -19.47
C GLY A 37 7.01 15.84 -18.05
N ARG A 38 6.90 17.09 -17.58
CA ARG A 38 6.49 17.41 -16.19
C ARG A 38 5.10 16.88 -15.81
N LEU A 39 4.19 16.75 -16.78
CA LEU A 39 2.86 16.19 -16.53
C LEU A 39 2.94 14.70 -16.20
N ARG A 40 3.85 13.96 -16.84
CA ARG A 40 4.14 12.56 -16.52
C ARG A 40 4.68 12.40 -15.10
N ASP A 41 5.55 13.32 -14.69
CA ASP A 41 6.14 13.32 -13.35
C ASP A 41 5.07 13.62 -12.29
N TYR A 42 4.21 14.60 -12.54
CA TYR A 42 3.05 14.89 -11.69
C TYR A 42 2.11 13.69 -11.57
N ASN A 43 1.73 13.06 -12.68
CA ASN A 43 0.86 11.88 -12.65
C ASN A 43 1.54 10.71 -11.92
N SER A 44 2.86 10.54 -12.08
CA SER A 44 3.64 9.55 -11.32
C SER A 44 3.61 9.83 -9.83
N TRP A 45 3.83 11.07 -9.43
CA TRP A 45 3.74 11.49 -8.04
C TRP A 45 2.33 11.24 -7.47
N ALA A 46 1.28 11.56 -8.23
CA ALA A 46 -0.12 11.36 -7.82
C ALA A 46 -0.42 9.87 -7.59
N VAL A 47 -0.01 8.99 -8.50
CA VAL A 47 -0.16 7.53 -8.34
C VAL A 47 0.51 7.06 -7.04
N MET A 48 1.76 7.48 -6.80
CA MET A 48 2.49 7.08 -5.60
C MET A 48 1.84 7.64 -4.33
N TRP A 49 1.36 8.89 -4.36
CA TRP A 49 0.66 9.50 -3.23
C TRP A 49 -0.66 8.80 -2.89
N ILE A 50 -1.42 8.37 -3.91
CA ILE A 50 -2.65 7.59 -3.71
C ILE A 50 -2.32 6.23 -3.08
N ALA A 51 -1.27 5.54 -3.57
CA ALA A 51 -0.84 4.25 -3.03
C ALA A 51 -0.34 4.35 -1.56
N GLU A 52 0.43 5.39 -1.23
CA GLU A 52 0.83 5.69 0.16
C GLU A 52 -0.38 5.99 1.05
N THR A 53 -1.39 6.68 0.52
CA THR A 53 -2.62 7.01 1.24
C THR A 53 -3.47 5.78 1.49
N TRP A 54 -3.59 4.89 0.51
CA TRP A 54 -4.21 3.57 0.67
C TRP A 54 -3.54 2.78 1.79
N SER A 55 -2.20 2.67 1.77
CA SER A 55 -1.43 2.00 2.83
C SER A 55 -1.59 2.66 4.20
N GLU A 56 -1.70 3.98 4.26
CA GLU A 56 -1.91 4.71 5.52
C GLU A 56 -3.30 4.45 6.11
N ILE A 57 -4.33 4.33 5.27
CA ILE A 57 -5.68 4.00 5.72
C ILE A 57 -5.73 2.54 6.20
N ASP A 58 -5.11 1.60 5.49
CA ASP A 58 -5.04 0.19 5.91
C ASP A 58 -4.37 0.03 7.28
N LYS A 59 -3.23 0.71 7.50
CA LYS A 59 -2.57 0.75 8.82
C LYS A 59 -3.51 1.23 9.92
N ARG A 60 -4.29 2.29 9.66
CA ARG A 60 -5.26 2.84 10.62
C ARG A 60 -6.40 1.88 10.89
N ILE A 61 -6.92 1.20 9.87
CA ILE A 61 -7.93 0.15 10.02
C ILE A 61 -7.39 -0.94 10.95
N PHE A 62 -6.16 -1.43 10.71
CA PHE A 62 -5.54 -2.43 11.58
C PHE A 62 -5.34 -1.93 13.00
N ALA A 63 -4.84 -0.70 13.19
CA ALA A 63 -4.63 -0.13 14.52
C ALA A 63 -5.93 0.05 15.33
N LEU A 64 -7.04 0.36 14.64
CA LEU A 64 -8.34 0.57 15.28
C LEU A 64 -9.06 -0.75 15.58
N CYS A 65 -8.93 -1.75 14.70
CA CYS A 65 -9.73 -2.97 14.76
C CYS A 65 -8.99 -4.17 15.38
N LEU A 66 -7.66 -4.18 15.35
CA LEU A 66 -6.85 -5.32 15.79
C LEU A 66 -5.97 -4.94 17.00
N PRO A 67 -5.74 -5.87 17.95
CA PRO A 67 -4.91 -5.62 19.12
C PRO A 67 -3.39 -5.72 18.82
N THR A 68 -2.99 -5.68 17.55
CA THR A 68 -1.60 -5.89 17.12
C THR A 68 -0.69 -4.80 17.68
N ARG A 69 0.39 -5.21 18.36
CA ARG A 69 1.43 -4.31 18.84
C ARG A 69 2.68 -4.50 17.98
N TRP A 70 3.17 -3.40 17.42
CA TRP A 70 4.34 -3.39 16.56
C TRP A 70 5.57 -2.97 17.37
N ASP A 71 6.61 -3.82 17.38
CA ASP A 71 7.96 -3.46 17.83
C ASP A 71 8.82 -3.27 16.57
N ILE A 72 9.09 -2.01 16.22
CA ILE A 72 9.84 -1.62 15.02
C ILE A 72 11.11 -0.90 15.48
N ARG A 73 12.27 -1.41 15.09
CA ARG A 73 13.59 -0.89 15.48
C ARG A 73 14.39 -0.49 14.24
N GLY A 74 15.24 0.53 14.37
CA GLY A 74 16.17 0.94 13.32
C GLY A 74 15.55 1.72 12.16
N ALA A 75 14.34 2.26 12.34
CA ALA A 75 13.63 3.03 11.30
C ALA A 75 13.88 4.56 11.38
N ASP A 76 14.74 5.01 12.30
CA ASP A 76 14.89 6.44 12.66
C ASP A 76 15.57 7.27 11.58
N ASN A 77 16.42 6.65 10.76
CA ASN A 77 17.22 7.31 9.71
C ASN A 77 16.71 7.03 8.29
N LEU A 78 15.45 6.57 8.15
CA LEU A 78 14.84 6.37 6.84
C LEU A 78 14.49 7.72 6.20
N SER A 79 14.74 7.84 4.89
CA SER A 79 14.48 9.06 4.12
C SER A 79 13.53 8.78 2.95
N ARG A 80 12.67 9.74 2.64
CA ARG A 80 11.80 9.68 1.46
C ARG A 80 12.53 10.03 0.15
N THR A 81 13.77 10.51 0.23
CA THR A 81 14.56 10.94 -0.94
C THR A 81 15.63 9.94 -1.36
N THR A 82 15.69 8.78 -0.69
CA THR A 82 16.69 7.74 -0.94
C THR A 82 16.00 6.43 -1.34
N SER A 83 16.58 5.73 -2.30
CA SER A 83 16.10 4.39 -2.70
C SER A 83 16.68 3.33 -1.77
N TYR A 84 15.85 2.37 -1.36
CA TYR A 84 16.23 1.26 -0.48
C TYR A 84 15.94 -0.07 -1.16
N LEU A 85 16.84 -1.04 -0.99
CA LEU A 85 16.54 -2.45 -1.24
C LEU A 85 16.20 -3.10 0.10
N VAL A 86 14.95 -3.51 0.26
CA VAL A 86 14.47 -4.19 1.47
C VAL A 86 14.54 -5.70 1.25
N ILE A 87 15.25 -6.38 2.14
CA ILE A 87 15.36 -7.84 2.16
C ILE A 87 14.80 -8.32 3.50
N SER A 88 13.86 -9.25 3.45
CA SER A 88 13.24 -9.86 4.63
C SER A 88 13.06 -11.35 4.43
N ASN A 89 12.86 -12.09 5.52
CA ASN A 89 12.21 -13.39 5.43
C ASN A 89 10.75 -13.22 4.97
N HIS A 90 10.10 -14.34 4.60
CA HIS A 90 8.69 -14.37 4.23
C HIS A 90 7.98 -15.45 5.06
N GLN A 91 7.00 -15.06 5.87
CA GLN A 91 6.32 -15.97 6.81
C GLN A 91 4.82 -16.02 6.57
N SER A 92 4.21 -14.92 6.14
CA SER A 92 2.76 -14.86 5.99
C SER A 92 2.31 -13.72 5.08
N TRP A 93 1.01 -13.67 4.81
CA TRP A 93 0.41 -12.51 4.14
C TRP A 93 0.49 -11.22 4.98
N VAL A 94 0.69 -11.31 6.31
CA VAL A 94 0.83 -10.16 7.22
C VAL A 94 2.13 -9.39 6.97
N ASP A 95 3.06 -9.96 6.22
CA ASP A 95 4.34 -9.34 5.89
C ASP A 95 4.14 -8.03 5.10
N ILE A 96 3.13 -7.95 4.22
CA ILE A 96 2.80 -6.71 3.51
C ILE A 96 2.31 -5.62 4.49
N PRO A 97 1.30 -5.87 5.35
CA PRO A 97 0.94 -4.95 6.43
C PRO A 97 2.11 -4.55 7.34
N ALA A 98 3.03 -5.46 7.65
CA ALA A 98 4.21 -5.16 8.46
C ALA A 98 5.14 -4.17 7.75
N LEU A 99 5.39 -4.37 6.44
CA LEU A 99 6.17 -3.45 5.62
C LEU A 99 5.48 -2.09 5.46
N MET A 100 4.16 -2.06 5.27
CA MET A 100 3.38 -0.82 5.29
C MET A 100 3.57 -0.09 6.63
N GLN A 101 3.42 -0.80 7.74
CA GLN A 101 3.55 -0.22 9.08
C GLN A 101 4.95 0.37 9.32
N GLY A 102 5.99 -0.34 8.89
CA GLY A 102 7.38 0.06 9.09
C GLY A 102 7.89 1.14 8.13
N LEU A 103 7.44 1.15 6.88
CA LEU A 103 8.07 1.92 5.79
C LEU A 103 7.17 3.00 5.18
N ASN A 104 5.84 2.86 5.24
CA ASN A 104 4.94 3.81 4.57
C ASN A 104 5.19 5.24 5.06
N ARG A 105 5.40 6.16 4.10
CA ARG A 105 5.74 7.58 4.32
C ARG A 105 7.07 7.83 5.08
N ARG A 106 7.90 6.80 5.29
CA ARG A 106 9.28 6.92 5.82
C ARG A 106 10.33 6.69 4.73
N THR A 107 10.00 5.86 3.75
CA THR A 107 10.76 5.66 2.51
C THR A 107 9.92 6.13 1.31
N PRO A 108 10.47 6.18 0.08
CA PRO A 108 9.64 6.13 -1.12
C PRO A 108 8.70 4.91 -1.05
N PHE A 109 7.51 5.02 -1.65
CA PHE A 109 6.56 3.91 -1.71
C PHE A 109 7.23 2.68 -2.34
N PHE A 110 7.25 1.59 -1.58
CA PHE A 110 7.97 0.38 -1.94
C PHE A 110 7.25 -0.36 -3.08
N LYS A 111 8.04 -0.99 -3.94
CA LYS A 111 7.56 -1.88 -4.99
C LYS A 111 7.99 -3.29 -4.67
N PHE A 112 7.14 -4.24 -5.01
CA PHE A 112 7.38 -5.65 -4.75
C PHE A 112 7.76 -6.40 -6.02
N PHE A 113 8.52 -7.48 -5.84
CA PHE A 113 8.56 -8.54 -6.83
C PHE A 113 7.32 -9.40 -6.65
N LEU A 114 6.40 -9.32 -7.60
CA LEU A 114 5.10 -10.01 -7.54
C LEU A 114 5.07 -11.21 -8.47
N LYS A 115 4.31 -12.22 -8.06
CA LYS A 115 3.96 -13.35 -8.91
C LYS A 115 3.09 -12.86 -10.07
N LYS A 116 3.35 -13.35 -11.28
CA LYS A 116 2.61 -12.96 -12.50
C LYS A 116 1.11 -13.21 -12.35
N GLU A 117 0.73 -14.27 -11.64
CA GLU A 117 -0.65 -14.70 -11.42
C GLU A 117 -1.49 -13.64 -10.68
N LEU A 118 -0.86 -12.74 -9.93
CA LEU A 118 -1.57 -11.68 -9.20
C LEU A 118 -2.23 -10.65 -10.11
N ILE A 119 -1.87 -10.59 -11.40
CA ILE A 119 -2.54 -9.72 -12.39
C ILE A 119 -4.04 -10.03 -12.53
N TRP A 120 -4.45 -11.26 -12.20
CA TRP A 120 -5.84 -11.71 -12.28
C TRP A 120 -6.68 -11.37 -11.05
N VAL A 121 -6.07 -10.83 -9.98
CA VAL A 121 -6.82 -10.38 -8.81
C VAL A 121 -7.57 -9.10 -9.16
N PRO A 122 -8.91 -9.06 -9.05
CA PRO A 122 -9.69 -7.87 -9.37
C PRO A 122 -9.19 -6.63 -8.62
N PHE A 123 -9.07 -5.51 -9.34
CA PHE A 123 -8.57 -4.22 -8.87
C PHE A 123 -7.09 -4.21 -8.47
N LEU A 124 -6.70 -5.02 -7.49
CA LEU A 124 -5.33 -5.06 -6.97
C LEU A 124 -4.32 -5.47 -8.05
N GLY A 125 -4.64 -6.45 -8.90
CA GLY A 125 -3.72 -6.94 -9.93
C GLY A 125 -3.28 -5.88 -10.95
N LEU A 126 -4.11 -4.86 -11.17
CA LEU A 126 -3.80 -3.74 -12.06
C LEU A 126 -3.18 -2.54 -11.32
N ALA A 127 -3.29 -2.50 -9.99
CA ALA A 127 -2.84 -1.38 -9.16
C ALA A 127 -1.41 -1.56 -8.62
N TRP A 128 -0.82 -2.75 -8.76
CA TRP A 128 0.53 -3.08 -8.36
C TRP A 128 1.62 -2.59 -9.33
#